data_AF-A0A9E1MBG7-F1
#
_entry.id   AF-A0A9E1MBG7-F1
#
_cell.length_a   1.000
_cell.length_b   1.000
_cell.length_c   1.000
_cell.angle_alpha   90.00
_cell.angle_beta   90.00
_cell.angle_gamma   90.00
#
_symmetry.space_group_name_H-M   'P 1'
#
loop_
_entity.id
_entity.type
_entity.pdbx_description
1 polymer ?
#
loop_
_entity_poly.entity_id
_entity_poly.type
_entity_poly.pdbx_seq_one_letter_code
_entity_poly.pdbx_strand_id
1 'polypeptide(L)'
;MDGSAGILKWGLHYQVAGYDVWLGEMLLAMGILILFGILNILGVKKAGIVQTILAALLGISVVTLTIAALVSSKTSLSNMAPWWGFHKSDVIAAWTNGNYTSIDKFANSGTVGAVSAVLATFVIAPWAYVGFDTIPQAAEEFKFSYKKVSGIMIVAIIFGCFVYTANNTITAATLENWFRLSSAYSCSCTICRLLSSCSRSML
;
A
#
# COMPACT_ATOMS: atom_id res chain seq x y z
N MET A 1 -10.77 9.83 -12.68
CA MET A 1 -10.97 10.72 -11.51
C MET A 1 -10.22 11.98 -11.83
N ASP A 2 -10.93 12.91 -12.44
CA ASP A 2 -10.45 14.11 -13.11
C ASP A 2 -11.20 15.29 -12.48
N GLY A 3 -10.49 16.37 -12.13
CA GLY A 3 -11.06 17.61 -11.61
C GLY A 3 -10.34 18.19 -10.39
N SER A 4 -10.36 17.51 -9.24
CA SER A 4 -10.04 18.14 -7.95
C SER A 4 -8.55 18.36 -7.66
N ALA A 5 -7.68 17.53 -8.23
CA ALA A 5 -6.22 17.63 -8.03
C ALA A 5 -5.53 18.62 -9.00
N GLY A 6 -6.27 19.21 -9.95
CA GLY A 6 -5.73 20.23 -10.85
C GLY A 6 -5.36 21.53 -10.14
N ILE A 7 -5.94 21.80 -8.96
CA ILE A 7 -5.71 23.01 -8.17
C ILE A 7 -4.27 23.11 -7.63
N LEU A 8 -3.56 21.98 -7.50
CA LEU A 8 -2.17 21.92 -7.01
C LEU A 8 -1.15 21.76 -8.15
N LYS A 9 -1.62 21.63 -9.40
CA LYS A 9 -0.79 21.50 -10.60
C LYS A 9 -0.40 22.87 -11.14
N TRP A 10 0.45 23.56 -10.38
CA TRP A 10 0.98 24.86 -10.76
C TRP A 10 2.46 24.97 -10.39
N GLY A 11 3.15 25.87 -11.08
CA GLY A 11 4.58 26.11 -10.89
C GLY A 11 5.48 25.18 -11.70
N LEU A 12 6.77 25.22 -11.38
CA LEU A 12 7.79 24.36 -11.99
C LEU A 12 7.42 22.89 -11.75
N HIS A 13 7.37 22.09 -12.80
CA HIS A 13 7.26 20.64 -12.68
C HIS A 13 8.61 20.00 -12.99
N TYR A 14 8.94 18.93 -12.28
CA TYR A 14 10.08 18.09 -12.63
C TYR A 14 9.63 16.64 -12.79
N GLN A 15 10.28 15.93 -13.70
CA GLN A 15 9.91 14.57 -14.08
C GLN A 15 10.77 13.56 -13.32
N VAL A 16 10.16 12.77 -12.44
CA VAL A 16 10.84 11.64 -11.78
C VAL A 16 10.30 10.35 -12.35
N ALA A 17 11.16 9.65 -13.10
CA ALA A 17 10.82 8.36 -13.69
C ALA A 17 9.51 8.39 -14.53
N GLY A 18 9.27 9.46 -15.28
CA GLY A 18 8.08 9.59 -16.13
C GLY A 18 6.81 10.07 -15.41
N TYR A 19 6.95 10.61 -14.19
CA TYR A 19 5.87 11.28 -13.45
C TYR A 19 6.13 12.77 -13.31
N ASP A 20 5.11 13.58 -13.64
CA ASP A 20 5.09 15.01 -13.35
C ASP A 20 4.92 15.23 -11.84
N VAL A 21 5.99 15.70 -11.20
CA VAL A 21 5.93 16.16 -9.81
C VAL A 21 5.79 17.68 -9.83
N TRP A 22 4.62 18.16 -9.40
CA TRP A 22 4.28 19.58 -9.41
C TRP A 22 4.74 20.27 -8.14
N LEU A 23 5.25 21.51 -8.27
CA LEU A 23 5.67 22.31 -7.12
C LEU A 23 4.57 22.47 -6.06
N GLY A 24 3.32 22.67 -6.48
CA GLY A 24 2.19 22.80 -5.55
C GLY A 24 1.96 21.56 -4.69
N GLU A 25 2.15 20.35 -5.23
CA GLU A 25 2.06 19.09 -4.48
C GLU A 25 3.22 18.96 -3.47
N MET A 26 4.43 19.36 -3.86
CA MET A 26 5.60 19.37 -2.98
C MET A 26 5.45 20.37 -1.82
N LEU A 27 4.98 21.59 -2.10
CA LEU A 27 4.74 22.61 -1.08
C LEU A 27 3.65 22.19 -0.10
N LEU A 28 2.57 21.56 -0.58
CA LEU A 28 1.53 21.01 0.28
C LEU A 28 2.10 19.91 1.19
N ALA A 29 2.86 18.97 0.63
CA ALA A 29 3.48 17.89 1.40
C ALA A 29 4.43 18.43 2.48
N MET A 30 5.30 19.39 2.13
CA MET A 30 6.18 20.06 3.09
C MET A 30 5.39 20.81 4.17
N GLY A 31 4.32 21.51 3.79
CA GLY A 31 3.44 22.21 4.73
C GLY A 31 2.80 21.25 5.75
N ILE A 32 2.30 20.11 5.29
CA ILE A 32 1.73 19.06 6.16
C ILE A 32 2.80 18.47 7.09
N LEU A 33 4.01 18.21 6.60
CA LEU A 33 5.11 17.69 7.42
C LEU A 33 5.54 18.68 8.49
N ILE A 34 5.68 19.96 8.15
CA ILE A 34 6.00 21.03 9.09
C ILE A 34 4.89 21.18 10.13
N LEU A 35 3.62 21.14 9.71
CA LEU A 35 2.47 21.16 10.60
C LEU A 35 2.51 20.00 11.61
N PHE A 36 2.70 18.77 11.14
CA PHE A 36 2.82 17.61 12.02
C PHE A 36 4.06 17.69 12.93
N GLY A 37 5.18 18.22 12.42
CA GLY A 37 6.39 18.48 13.21
C GLY A 37 6.13 19.47 14.34
N ILE A 38 5.46 20.58 14.05
CA ILE A 38 5.08 21.59 15.05
C ILE A 38 4.09 21.01 16.07
N LEU A 39 3.09 20.24 15.62
CA LEU A 39 2.14 19.58 16.50
C LEU A 39 2.82 18.56 17.43
N ASN A 40 3.84 17.86 16.95
CA ASN A 40 4.64 16.94 17.76
C ASN A 40 5.52 17.68 18.79
N ILE A 41 5.91 18.94 18.54
CA ILE A 41 6.71 19.77 19.47
C ILE A 41 5.84 20.50 20.50
N LEU A 42 4.67 21.03 20.12
CA LEU A 42 3.86 21.91 20.99
C LEU A 42 3.08 21.19 22.11
N GLY A 43 3.02 19.85 22.11
CA GLY A 43 2.50 19.14 23.27
C GLY A 43 2.07 17.70 23.04
N VAL A 44 2.83 16.78 23.63
CA VAL A 44 2.59 15.32 23.64
C VAL A 44 1.19 14.92 24.14
N LYS A 45 0.59 15.68 25.07
CA LYS A 45 -0.75 15.38 25.61
C LYS A 45 -1.89 15.59 24.62
N LYS A 46 -1.76 16.56 23.70
CA LYS A 46 -2.77 16.79 22.64
C LYS A 46 -2.48 15.92 21.42
N ALA A 47 -1.20 15.69 21.11
CA ALA A 47 -0.77 14.80 20.03
C ALA A 47 -1.23 13.34 20.25
N GLY A 48 -1.17 12.81 21.48
CA GLY A 48 -1.61 11.45 21.79
C GLY A 48 -3.11 11.22 21.52
N ILE A 49 -3.96 12.22 21.77
CA ILE A 49 -5.40 12.14 21.44
C ILE A 49 -5.58 12.09 19.92
N VAL A 50 -4.86 12.93 19.16
CA VAL A 50 -4.91 12.92 17.69
C VAL A 50 -4.47 11.57 17.12
N GLN A 51 -3.37 11.00 17.62
CA GLN A 51 -2.90 9.67 17.21
C GLN A 51 -3.93 8.57 17.51
N THR A 52 -4.58 8.64 18.67
CA THR A 52 -5.62 7.68 19.06
C THR A 52 -6.84 7.76 18.13
N ILE A 53 -7.26 8.99 17.78
CA ILE A 53 -8.35 9.22 16.82
C ILE A 53 -7.98 8.67 15.44
N LEU A 54 -6.77 8.93 14.95
CA LEU A 54 -6.31 8.43 13.64
C LEU A 54 -6.24 6.90 13.62
N ALA A 55 -5.72 6.27 14.68
CA ALA A 55 -5.69 4.82 14.82
C ALA A 55 -7.10 4.21 14.84
N ALA A 56 -8.03 4.83 15.57
CA ALA A 56 -9.43 4.39 15.61
C ALA A 56 -10.12 4.54 14.25
N LEU A 57 -9.91 5.67 13.56
CA LEU A 57 -10.44 5.90 12.21
C LEU A 57 -9.91 4.86 11.22
N LEU A 58 -8.62 4.52 11.30
CA LEU A 58 -8.03 3.47 10.48
C LEU A 58 -8.73 2.13 10.75
N GLY A 59 -8.87 1.72 12.01
CA GLY A 59 -9.58 0.48 12.38
C GLY A 59 -11.02 0.45 11.88
N ILE A 60 -11.78 1.53 12.07
CA ILE A 60 -13.17 1.66 11.60
C ILE A 60 -13.23 1.53 10.08
N SER A 61 -12.36 2.23 9.35
CA SER A 61 -12.36 2.22 7.88
C SER A 61 -12.20 0.80 7.31
N VAL A 62 -11.32 -0.01 7.90
CA VAL A 62 -11.07 -1.38 7.43
C VAL A 62 -12.26 -2.29 7.74
N VAL A 63 -12.87 -2.15 8.92
CA VAL A 63 -14.08 -2.90 9.26
C VAL A 63 -15.23 -2.53 8.32
N THR A 64 -15.42 -1.24 8.03
CA THR A 64 -16.43 -0.78 7.07
C THR A 64 -16.19 -1.32 5.66
N LEU A 65 -14.94 -1.30 5.16
CA LEU A 65 -14.59 -1.89 3.87
C LEU A 65 -14.86 -3.40 3.84
N THR A 66 -14.57 -4.09 4.95
CA THR A 66 -14.80 -5.53 5.09
C THR A 66 -16.29 -5.87 5.00
N ILE A 67 -17.12 -5.15 5.73
CA ILE A 67 -18.59 -5.34 5.70
C ILE A 67 -19.17 -4.96 4.34
N ALA A 68 -18.73 -3.84 3.76
CA ALA A 68 -19.19 -3.38 2.45
C ALA A 68 -18.91 -4.42 1.35
N ALA A 69 -17.77 -5.09 1.41
CA ALA A 69 -17.42 -6.15 0.47
C ALA A 69 -18.26 -7.42 0.66
N LEU A 70 -18.56 -7.81 1.90
CA LEU A 70 -19.41 -8.98 2.20
C LEU A 70 -20.85 -8.79 1.70
N VAL A 71 -21.35 -7.54 1.70
CA VAL A 71 -22.70 -7.21 1.22
C VAL A 71 -22.72 -6.93 -0.29
N SER A 72 -21.57 -6.75 -0.94
CA SER A 72 -21.49 -6.40 -2.35
C SER A 72 -21.72 -7.62 -3.26
N SER A 73 -22.70 -7.53 -4.16
CA SER A 73 -23.03 -8.54 -5.18
C SER A 73 -22.00 -8.68 -6.31
N LYS A 74 -20.92 -7.89 -6.29
CA LYS A 74 -19.79 -7.94 -7.25
C LYS A 74 -18.67 -8.90 -6.82
N THR A 75 -18.78 -9.54 -5.66
CA THR A 75 -17.79 -10.50 -5.16
C THR A 75 -17.90 -11.80 -5.94
N SER A 76 -17.05 -11.97 -6.95
CA SER A 76 -16.97 -13.21 -7.74
C SER A 76 -15.76 -14.03 -7.29
N LEU A 77 -15.99 -15.25 -6.80
CA LEU A 77 -14.91 -16.18 -6.41
C LEU A 77 -14.00 -16.55 -7.60
N SER A 78 -14.49 -16.44 -8.83
CA SER A 78 -13.73 -16.66 -10.05
C SER A 78 -12.56 -15.68 -10.24
N ASN A 79 -12.58 -14.53 -9.56
CA ASN A 79 -11.50 -13.54 -9.60
C ASN A 79 -10.32 -13.89 -8.67
N MET A 80 -10.45 -14.90 -7.79
CA MET A 80 -9.39 -15.35 -6.88
C MET A 80 -8.35 -16.26 -7.55
N ALA A 81 -8.20 -16.20 -8.86
CA ALA A 81 -7.15 -16.94 -9.55
C ALA A 81 -5.77 -16.37 -9.15
N PRO A 82 -4.80 -17.22 -8.76
CA PRO A 82 -3.48 -16.74 -8.39
C PRO A 82 -2.73 -16.24 -9.63
N TRP A 83 -2.40 -14.95 -9.64
CA TRP A 83 -1.56 -14.34 -10.68
C TRP A 83 -0.21 -13.92 -10.10
N TRP A 84 0.88 -14.51 -10.62
CA TRP A 84 2.22 -14.40 -10.04
C TRP A 84 3.07 -13.28 -10.63
N GLY A 85 2.46 -12.15 -10.95
CA GLY A 85 3.11 -11.04 -11.65
C GLY A 85 3.04 -11.15 -13.18
N PHE A 86 3.59 -10.16 -13.89
CA PHE A 86 3.39 -9.97 -15.32
C PHE A 86 4.67 -9.53 -16.03
N HIS A 87 4.83 -9.97 -17.28
CA HIS A 87 5.86 -9.46 -18.17
C HIS A 87 5.48 -8.06 -18.67
N LYS A 88 5.89 -7.03 -17.90
CA LYS A 88 5.52 -5.62 -18.16
C LYS A 88 5.85 -5.16 -19.59
N SER A 89 6.98 -5.59 -20.16
CA SER A 89 7.39 -5.25 -21.53
C SER A 89 6.40 -5.73 -22.58
N ASP A 90 5.92 -6.97 -22.41
CA ASP A 90 5.16 -7.68 -23.42
C ASP A 90 3.69 -7.24 -23.37
N VAL A 91 3.20 -6.91 -22.17
CA VAL A 91 1.89 -6.28 -21.97
C VAL A 91 1.85 -4.88 -22.59
N ILE A 92 2.91 -4.07 -22.42
CA ILE A 92 2.98 -2.72 -23.01
C ILE A 92 3.08 -2.80 -24.54
N ALA A 93 3.84 -3.76 -25.07
CA ALA A 93 3.92 -3.99 -26.51
C ALA A 93 2.57 -4.46 -27.10
N ALA A 94 1.88 -5.39 -26.44
CA ALA A 94 0.56 -5.86 -26.86
C ALA A 94 -0.52 -4.76 -26.77
N TRP A 95 -0.44 -3.90 -25.76
CA TRP A 95 -1.31 -2.73 -25.60
C TRP A 95 -1.11 -1.68 -26.70
N THR A 96 0.16 -1.36 -27.01
CA THR A 96 0.50 -0.35 -28.03
C THR A 96 0.10 -0.81 -29.44
N ASN A 97 0.15 -2.12 -29.69
CA ASN A 97 -0.21 -2.71 -30.98
C ASN A 97 -1.71 -3.07 -31.10
N GLY A 98 -2.53 -2.76 -30.09
CA GLY A 98 -3.97 -3.04 -30.08
C GLY A 98 -4.35 -4.53 -30.05
N ASN A 99 -3.39 -5.44 -29.83
CA ASN A 99 -3.57 -6.89 -29.91
C ASN A 99 -3.85 -7.53 -28.54
N TYR A 100 -4.43 -6.76 -27.62
CA TYR A 100 -4.71 -7.17 -26.26
C TYR A 100 -6.07 -7.87 -26.17
N THR A 101 -6.06 -9.21 -26.19
CA THR A 101 -7.29 -10.00 -26.06
C THR A 101 -7.55 -10.46 -24.62
N SER A 102 -6.50 -10.78 -23.86
CA SER A 102 -6.63 -11.28 -22.49
C SER A 102 -5.28 -11.27 -21.74
N ILE A 103 -5.33 -11.09 -20.42
CA ILE A 103 -4.17 -10.86 -19.52
C ILE A 103 -3.43 -12.15 -19.16
N ASP A 104 -4.14 -13.27 -19.16
CA ASP A 104 -3.67 -14.60 -18.79
C ASP A 104 -2.41 -15.03 -19.56
N LYS A 105 -2.28 -14.58 -20.81
CA LYS A 105 -1.11 -14.87 -21.66
C LYS A 105 0.18 -14.19 -21.22
N PHE A 106 0.06 -13.14 -20.40
CA PHE A 106 1.20 -12.35 -19.91
C PHE A 106 1.43 -12.52 -18.40
N ALA A 107 0.58 -13.29 -17.72
CA ALA A 107 0.73 -13.63 -16.33
C ALA A 107 1.83 -14.69 -16.17
N ASN A 108 2.79 -14.44 -15.27
CA ASN A 108 3.76 -15.44 -14.89
C ASN A 108 2.99 -16.65 -14.32
N SER A 109 3.27 -17.83 -14.88
CA SER A 109 2.62 -19.08 -14.49
C SER A 109 3.66 -20.11 -14.05
N GLY A 110 3.28 -20.99 -13.12
CA GLY A 110 4.16 -22.02 -12.56
C GLY A 110 5.07 -21.54 -11.42
N THR A 111 5.96 -22.45 -10.98
CA THR A 111 6.78 -22.28 -9.76
C THR A 111 7.71 -21.06 -9.81
N VAL A 112 8.29 -20.76 -10.97
CA VAL A 112 9.21 -19.62 -11.16
C VAL A 112 8.47 -18.29 -10.98
N GLY A 113 7.27 -18.17 -11.53
CA GLY A 113 6.39 -17.02 -11.31
C GLY A 113 6.07 -16.83 -9.83
N ALA A 114 5.65 -17.90 -9.16
CA ALA A 114 5.29 -17.85 -7.74
C ALA A 114 6.46 -17.39 -6.86
N VAL A 115 7.64 -17.95 -7.06
CA VAL A 115 8.85 -17.57 -6.30
C VAL A 115 9.23 -16.10 -6.56
N SER A 116 9.12 -15.63 -7.81
CA SER A 116 9.42 -14.23 -8.14
C SER A 116 8.48 -13.23 -7.45
N ALA A 117 7.19 -13.53 -7.36
CA ALA A 117 6.20 -12.71 -6.68
C ALA A 117 6.42 -12.69 -5.16
N VAL A 118 6.76 -13.84 -4.59
CA VAL A 118 7.08 -13.97 -3.16
C VAL A 118 8.32 -13.15 -2.82
N LEU A 119 9.41 -13.29 -3.60
CA LEU A 119 10.63 -12.50 -3.41
C LEU A 119 10.37 -10.99 -3.55
N ALA A 120 9.58 -10.56 -4.53
CA ALA A 120 9.22 -9.15 -4.70
C ALA A 120 8.50 -8.60 -3.46
N THR A 121 7.62 -9.40 -2.84
CA THR A 121 6.92 -9.03 -1.60
C THR A 121 7.91 -8.91 -0.43
N PHE A 122 8.83 -9.86 -0.30
CA PHE A 122 9.87 -9.84 0.75
C PHE A 122 10.76 -8.60 0.68
N VAL A 123 11.08 -8.12 -0.52
CA VAL A 123 11.95 -6.95 -0.70
C VAL A 123 11.28 -5.65 -0.23
N ILE A 124 9.95 -5.58 -0.22
CA ILE A 124 9.19 -4.42 0.30
C ILE A 124 8.95 -4.54 1.82
N ALA A 125 9.03 -5.74 2.39
CA ALA A 125 8.78 -5.99 3.81
C ALA A 125 9.60 -5.11 4.78
N PRO A 126 10.88 -4.76 4.53
CA PRO A 126 11.64 -3.87 5.41
C PRO A 126 11.02 -2.48 5.58
N TRP A 127 10.39 -1.94 4.53
CA TRP A 127 9.67 -0.67 4.64
C TRP A 127 8.44 -0.79 5.55
N ALA A 128 7.75 -1.93 5.52
CA ALA A 128 6.60 -2.19 6.38
C ALA A 128 6.99 -2.42 7.86
N TYR A 129 8.28 -2.62 8.16
CA TYR A 129 8.79 -2.73 9.53
C TYR A 129 8.99 -1.38 10.22
N VAL A 130 8.86 -0.26 9.49
CA VAL A 130 8.95 1.09 10.05
C VAL A 130 7.81 1.31 11.05
N GLY A 131 8.17 1.43 12.32
CA GLY A 131 7.22 1.56 13.43
C GLY A 131 7.30 0.43 14.46
N PHE A 132 8.06 -0.65 14.22
CA PHE A 132 8.24 -1.72 15.22
C PHE A 132 8.89 -1.23 16.52
N ASP A 133 9.76 -0.21 16.45
CA ASP A 133 10.42 0.38 17.62
C ASP A 133 9.44 1.04 18.60
N THR A 134 8.21 1.34 18.16
CA THR A 134 7.14 1.84 19.03
C THR A 134 6.60 0.78 19.98
N ILE A 135 6.76 -0.52 19.65
CA ILE A 135 6.31 -1.63 20.49
C ILE A 135 7.13 -1.76 21.79
N PRO A 136 8.47 -1.85 21.76
CA PRO A 136 9.26 -1.85 22.98
C PRO A 136 9.17 -0.51 23.72
N GLN A 137 9.11 0.64 23.01
CA GLN A 137 8.92 1.95 23.67
C GLN A 137 7.59 2.05 24.43
N ALA A 138 6.48 1.61 23.82
CA ALA A 138 5.20 1.54 24.50
C ALA A 138 5.23 0.55 25.68
N ALA A 139 5.91 -0.60 25.52
CA ALA A 139 6.05 -1.59 26.59
C ALA A 139 6.87 -1.07 27.78
N GLU A 140 7.88 -0.22 27.55
CA GLU A 140 8.67 0.45 28.60
C GLU A 140 7.87 1.55 29.33
N GLU A 141 6.99 2.26 28.63
CA GLU A 141 6.17 3.32 29.22
C GLU A 141 4.97 2.79 30.03
N PHE A 142 4.55 1.55 29.76
CA PHE A 142 3.49 0.88 30.53
C PHE A 142 3.99 0.39 31.89
N LYS A 143 3.50 1.01 32.97
CA LYS A 143 3.71 0.54 34.37
C LYS A 143 2.97 -0.76 34.74
N PHE A 144 2.52 -1.55 33.76
CA PHE A 144 1.70 -2.74 33.99
C PHE A 144 2.56 -4.02 34.06
N SER A 145 2.00 -5.06 34.69
CA SER A 145 2.62 -6.40 34.70
C SER A 145 2.78 -6.93 33.26
N TYR A 146 4.00 -7.40 32.93
CA TYR A 146 4.40 -7.93 31.62
C TYR A 146 3.39 -8.92 31.00
N LYS A 147 2.72 -9.74 31.83
CA LYS A 147 1.72 -10.71 31.36
C LYS A 147 0.51 -10.08 30.68
N LYS A 148 0.07 -8.89 31.12
CA LYS A 148 -1.06 -8.19 30.50
C LYS A 148 -0.66 -7.51 29.19
N VAL A 149 0.52 -6.89 29.16
CA VAL A 149 1.05 -6.22 27.96
C VAL A 149 1.31 -7.23 26.83
N SER A 150 1.91 -8.37 27.15
CA SER A 150 2.13 -9.46 26.18
C SER A 150 0.80 -10.01 25.61
N GLY A 151 -0.24 -10.15 26.44
CA GLY A 151 -1.57 -10.55 25.97
C GLY A 151 -2.20 -9.56 24.98
N ILE A 152 -2.12 -8.26 25.27
CA ILE A 152 -2.62 -7.20 24.37
C ILE A 152 -1.85 -7.20 23.05
N MET A 153 -0.53 -7.41 23.08
CA MET A 153 0.31 -7.49 21.90
C MET A 153 -0.06 -8.66 20.98
N ILE A 154 -0.31 -9.86 21.55
CA ILE A 154 -0.73 -11.04 20.78
C ILE A 154 -2.09 -10.81 20.12
N VAL A 155 -3.06 -10.26 20.85
CA VAL A 155 -4.38 -9.95 20.29
C VAL A 155 -4.27 -8.94 19.14
N ALA A 156 -3.43 -7.91 19.27
CA ALA A 156 -3.18 -6.94 18.22
C ALA A 156 -2.58 -7.58 16.96
N ILE A 157 -1.61 -8.51 17.11
CA ILE A 157 -1.01 -9.23 15.98
C ILE A 157 -2.06 -10.11 15.28
N ILE A 158 -2.84 -10.87 16.03
CA ILE A 158 -3.89 -11.73 15.46
C ILE A 158 -4.93 -10.90 14.71
N PHE A 159 -5.36 -9.77 15.30
CA PHE A 159 -6.28 -8.85 14.66
C PHE A 159 -5.70 -8.22 13.38
N GLY A 160 -4.42 -7.83 13.41
CA GLY A 160 -3.72 -7.33 12.22
C GLY A 160 -3.63 -8.36 11.10
N CYS A 161 -3.28 -9.61 11.41
CA CYS A 161 -3.27 -10.71 10.46
C CYS A 161 -4.66 -10.97 9.85
N PHE A 162 -5.70 -10.93 10.68
CA PHE A 162 -7.09 -11.06 10.23
C PHE A 162 -7.45 -9.94 9.25
N VAL A 163 -7.22 -8.69 9.64
CA VAL A 163 -7.51 -7.50 8.82
C VAL A 163 -6.77 -7.55 7.49
N TYR A 164 -5.48 -7.88 7.50
CA TYR A 164 -4.66 -7.97 6.30
C TYR A 164 -5.18 -9.04 5.34
N THR A 165 -5.50 -10.23 5.86
CA THR A 165 -6.03 -11.35 5.07
C THR A 165 -7.41 -11.01 4.50
N ALA A 166 -8.29 -10.42 5.31
CA ALA A 166 -9.62 -9.99 4.87
C ALA A 166 -9.54 -8.95 3.75
N ASN A 167 -8.73 -7.90 3.93
CA ASN A 167 -8.58 -6.84 2.94
C ASN A 167 -8.00 -7.34 1.61
N ASN A 168 -6.98 -8.20 1.66
CA ASN A 168 -6.40 -8.78 0.46
C ASN A 168 -7.38 -9.70 -0.28
N THR A 169 -8.15 -10.50 0.45
CA THR A 169 -9.15 -11.40 -0.14
C THR A 169 -10.27 -10.61 -0.82
N ILE A 170 -10.76 -9.55 -0.17
CA ILE A 170 -11.77 -8.64 -0.72
C ILE A 170 -11.25 -7.94 -1.98
N THR A 171 -10.03 -7.44 -1.92
CA THR A 171 -9.36 -6.78 -3.05
C THR A 171 -9.28 -7.74 -4.23
N ALA A 172 -8.90 -9.00 -4.00
CA ALA A 172 -8.86 -10.03 -5.05
C ALA A 172 -10.25 -10.37 -5.61
N ALA A 173 -11.28 -10.43 -4.76
CA ALA A 173 -12.63 -10.83 -5.18
C ALA A 173 -13.42 -9.73 -5.89
N THR A 174 -13.14 -8.46 -5.59
CA THR A 174 -13.90 -7.30 -6.09
C THR A 174 -13.23 -6.56 -7.25
N LEU A 175 -11.92 -6.70 -7.46
CA LEU A 175 -11.21 -5.96 -8.51
C LEU A 175 -11.17 -6.71 -9.85
N GLU A 176 -12.11 -6.39 -10.74
CA GLU A 176 -12.11 -6.85 -12.13
C GLU A 176 -11.03 -6.14 -13.00
N ASN A 177 -10.54 -4.96 -12.57
CA ASN A 177 -9.61 -4.09 -13.33
C ASN A 177 -8.25 -3.86 -12.64
N TRP A 178 -7.76 -4.84 -11.90
CA TRP A 178 -6.52 -4.76 -11.11
C TRP A 178 -5.30 -4.27 -11.94
N PHE A 179 -5.27 -4.48 -13.26
CA PHE A 179 -4.19 -4.01 -14.16
C PHE A 179 -4.04 -2.48 -14.18
N ARG A 180 -5.15 -1.74 -14.27
CA ARG A 180 -5.11 -0.26 -14.27
C ARG A 180 -4.61 0.27 -12.93
N LEU A 181 -4.98 -0.39 -11.83
CA LEU A 181 -4.51 -0.04 -10.49
C LEU A 181 -3.04 -0.43 -10.28
N SER A 182 -2.64 -1.67 -10.58
CA SER A 182 -1.28 -2.16 -10.35
C SER A 182 -0.24 -1.43 -11.20
N SER A 183 -0.57 -1.09 -12.46
CA SER A 183 0.30 -0.25 -13.28
C SER A 183 0.39 1.19 -12.77
N ALA A 184 -0.65 1.71 -12.11
CA ALA A 184 -0.61 3.03 -11.48
C ALA A 184 0.19 3.02 -10.14
N TYR A 185 -0.05 2.04 -9.26
CA TYR A 185 0.60 1.93 -7.94
C TYR A 185 2.06 1.44 -8.00
N SER A 186 2.37 0.44 -8.84
CA SER A 186 3.76 -0.01 -9.03
C SER A 186 4.64 1.07 -9.66
N CYS A 187 4.04 2.01 -10.38
CA CYS A 187 4.76 3.10 -11.00
C CYS A 187 4.83 4.34 -10.08
N SER A 188 3.83 4.60 -9.23
CA SER A 188 3.86 5.69 -8.22
C SER A 188 4.84 5.47 -7.07
N CYS A 189 5.11 4.23 -6.66
CA CYS A 189 6.11 3.96 -5.63
C CYS A 189 7.53 4.04 -6.24
N THR A 190 8.27 5.12 -5.96
CA THR A 190 9.69 5.29 -6.34
C THR A 190 10.54 4.06 -5.97
N ILE A 191 10.24 3.42 -4.84
CA ILE A 191 10.85 2.15 -4.38
C ILE A 191 10.59 1.00 -5.36
N CYS A 192 9.38 0.84 -5.89
CA CYS A 192 9.06 -0.23 -6.85
C CYS A 192 9.81 -0.06 -8.18
N ARG A 193 10.07 1.18 -8.62
CA ARG A 193 10.87 1.46 -9.81
C ARG A 193 12.37 1.23 -9.59
N LEU A 194 12.90 1.61 -8.41
CA LEU A 194 14.28 1.32 -8.00
C LEU A 194 14.55 -0.19 -7.96
N LEU A 195 13.62 -0.96 -7.38
CA LEU A 195 13.72 -2.42 -7.32
C LEU A 195 13.58 -3.08 -8.71
N SER A 196 12.71 -2.57 -9.57
CA SER A 196 12.61 -3.06 -10.96
C SER A 196 13.83 -2.73 -11.82
N SER A 197 14.56 -1.66 -11.50
CA SER A 197 15.83 -1.30 -12.15
C SER A 197 16.98 -2.17 -11.60
N CYS A 198 16.96 -2.49 -10.31
CA CYS A 198 17.89 -3.41 -9.67
C CYS A 198 17.74 -4.84 -10.24
N SER A 199 16.50 -5.32 -10.40
CA SER A 199 16.22 -6.62 -11.04
C SER A 199 16.63 -6.70 -12.52
N ARG A 200 16.69 -5.55 -13.22
CA ARG A 200 17.16 -5.46 -14.61
C ARG A 200 18.68 -5.35 -14.75
N SER A 201 19.38 -5.14 -13.63
CA SER A 201 20.86 -5.07 -13.58
C SER A 201 21.50 -6.39 -13.11
N MET A 202 20.67 -7.39 -12.75
CA MET A 202 21.08 -8.73 -12.33
C MET A 202 20.86 -9.81 -13.42
N LEU A 203 20.37 -9.43 -14.60
CA LEU A 203 20.28 -10.23 -15.83
C LEU A 203 21.11 -9.55 -16.91
#